data_AF-R9SHB0-F1
#
_entry.id   AF-R9SHB0-F1
#
_cell.length_a   1.000
_cell.length_b   1.000
_cell.length_c   1.000
_cell.angle_alpha   90.00
_cell.angle_beta   90.00
_cell.angle_gamma   90.00
#
_symmetry.space_group_name_H-M   'P 1'
#
loop_
_entity.id
_entity.type
_entity.pdbx_description
1 polymer ?
#
loop_
_entity_poly.entity_id
_entity_poly.type
_entity_poly.pdbx_seq_one_letter_code
_entity_poly.pdbx_strand_id
1 'polypeptide(L)'
;MMKCPNCGTDNNNNEAKCRKCGYNLDIIKEYNARGNDNKLISSIDSNTSFIGVMIGFIIFGISLFLSSFLYNPYLINGRISYTIYLGIIILTSLFTGSLITGTISCNNLKDANTNGLSFLVISYLIVLGSLALSYASNSLPSNIISDSVGSVINTTTLSSNSTANNTIDSIELIVFLLIGLVVIFIGTYLGTILVRLIQR
;
A
#
# COMPACT_ATOMS: atom_id res chain seq x y z
N MET A 1 -10.93 39.88 -20.92
CA MET A 1 -12.27 40.50 -21.01
C MET A 1 -13.21 39.66 -20.18
N MET A 2 -14.09 40.27 -19.39
CA MET A 2 -15.06 39.56 -18.55
C MET A 2 -16.48 40.00 -18.90
N LYS A 3 -17.42 39.04 -18.93
CA LYS A 3 -18.84 39.32 -19.16
C LYS A 3 -19.54 39.64 -17.85
N CYS A 4 -20.32 40.72 -17.83
CA CYS A 4 -21.16 41.03 -16.69
C CYS A 4 -22.31 40.01 -16.60
N PRO A 5 -22.51 39.34 -15.46
CA PRO A 5 -23.56 38.31 -15.32
C PRO A 5 -24.97 38.90 -15.33
N ASN A 6 -25.13 40.18 -14.98
CA ASN A 6 -26.43 40.82 -14.90
C ASN A 6 -26.93 41.31 -16.27
N CYS A 7 -26.04 41.70 -17.18
CA CYS A 7 -26.44 42.34 -18.45
C CYS A 7 -25.69 41.84 -19.70
N GLY A 8 -24.81 40.85 -19.55
CA GLY A 8 -24.07 40.20 -20.64
C GLY A 8 -23.05 41.07 -21.37
N THR A 9 -22.81 42.31 -20.91
CA THR A 9 -21.89 43.24 -21.57
C THR A 9 -20.45 42.89 -21.28
N ASP A 10 -19.58 42.99 -22.28
CA ASP A 10 -18.14 42.79 -22.13
C ASP A 10 -17.49 44.00 -21.44
N ASN A 11 -16.75 43.75 -20.36
CA ASN A 11 -16.04 44.77 -19.59
C ASN A 11 -14.54 44.43 -19.51
N ASN A 12 -13.73 45.45 -19.27
CA ASN A 12 -12.30 45.29 -19.06
C ASN A 12 -12.02 44.63 -17.71
N ASN A 13 -10.95 43.82 -17.65
CA ASN A 13 -10.60 43.06 -16.44
C ASN A 13 -10.26 43.95 -15.22
N ASN A 14 -9.99 45.25 -15.43
CA ASN A 14 -9.59 46.17 -14.38
C ASN A 14 -10.76 47.03 -13.85
N GLU A 15 -11.97 46.89 -14.38
CA GLU A 15 -13.10 47.73 -13.99
C GLU A 15 -13.79 47.19 -12.73
N ALA A 16 -14.03 48.06 -11.75
CA ALA A 16 -14.71 47.72 -10.49
C ALA A 16 -16.22 47.54 -10.66
N LYS A 17 -16.81 48.18 -11.67
CA LYS A 17 -18.25 48.15 -11.95
C LYS A 17 -18.51 47.97 -13.44
N CYS A 18 -19.63 47.34 -13.79
CA CYS A 18 -20.04 47.20 -15.17
C CYS A 18 -20.43 48.56 -15.76
N ARG A 19 -19.91 48.87 -16.96
CA ARG A 19 -20.19 50.14 -17.67
C ARG A 19 -21.67 50.36 -17.98
N LYS A 20 -22.43 49.29 -18.22
CA LYS A 20 -23.81 49.37 -18.70
C LYS A 20 -24.85 49.39 -17.59
N CYS A 21 -24.67 48.59 -16.54
CA CYS A 21 -25.68 48.40 -15.49
C CYS A 21 -25.19 48.77 -14.09
N GLY A 22 -23.95 49.23 -13.93
CA GLY A 22 -23.39 49.64 -12.64
C GLY A 22 -23.14 48.50 -11.64
N TYR A 23 -23.38 47.25 -12.04
CA TYR A 23 -23.18 46.06 -11.19
C TYR A 23 -21.72 45.94 -10.74
N ASN A 24 -21.50 45.62 -9.46
CA ASN A 24 -20.16 45.51 -8.89
C ASN A 24 -19.46 44.23 -9.37
N LEU A 25 -18.35 44.39 -10.09
CA LEU A 25 -17.57 43.30 -10.67
C LEU A 25 -16.43 42.83 -9.75
N ASP A 26 -16.10 43.59 -8.69
CA ASP A 26 -15.03 43.19 -7.77
C ASP A 26 -15.41 41.93 -6.96
N ILE A 27 -16.70 41.73 -6.68
CA ILE A 27 -17.23 40.51 -6.07
C ILE A 27 -16.92 39.28 -6.95
N ILE A 28 -16.98 39.44 -8.27
CA ILE A 28 -16.69 38.35 -9.23
C ILE A 28 -15.18 38.10 -9.33
N LYS A 29 -14.35 39.14 -9.25
CA LYS A 29 -12.89 38.99 -9.24
C LYS A 29 -12.44 38.26 -7.99
N GLU A 30 -13.01 38.57 -6.83
CA GLU A 30 -12.72 37.87 -5.58
C GLU A 30 -13.21 36.41 -5.65
N TYR A 31 -14.38 36.16 -6.23
CA TYR A 31 -14.91 34.80 -6.43
C TYR A 31 -14.10 33.99 -7.45
N ASN A 32 -13.61 34.59 -8.54
CA ASN A 32 -12.74 33.93 -9.52
C ASN A 32 -11.30 33.75 -9.01
N ALA A 33 -10.81 34.65 -8.16
CA ALA A 33 -9.53 34.50 -7.47
C ALA A 33 -9.58 33.35 -6.45
N ARG A 34 -10.68 33.20 -5.70
CA ARG A 34 -10.93 32.04 -4.81
C ARG A 34 -11.41 30.79 -5.55
N GLY A 35 -12.00 30.92 -6.74
CA GLY A 35 -12.49 29.79 -7.55
C GLY A 35 -11.38 28.96 -8.18
N ASN A 36 -10.14 29.46 -8.19
CA ASN A 36 -8.95 28.69 -8.57
C ASN A 36 -8.41 27.82 -7.42
N ASP A 37 -8.94 27.97 -6.19
CA ASP A 37 -8.64 27.10 -5.06
C ASP A 37 -9.43 25.78 -5.11
N ASN A 38 -10.38 25.66 -6.05
CA ASN A 38 -11.00 24.38 -6.41
C ASN A 38 -10.01 23.39 -7.02
N LYS A 39 -8.73 23.75 -7.19
CA LYS A 39 -7.65 22.81 -7.48
C LYS A 39 -7.54 21.70 -6.42
N LEU A 40 -7.98 21.94 -5.19
CA LEU A 40 -8.04 20.92 -4.14
C LEU A 40 -9.25 19.99 -4.27
N ILE A 41 -10.38 20.48 -4.79
CA ILE A 41 -11.61 19.67 -4.94
C ILE A 41 -11.65 18.96 -6.30
N SER A 42 -11.05 19.50 -7.35
CA SER A 42 -10.68 18.73 -8.55
C SER A 42 -9.53 17.75 -8.27
N SER A 43 -8.82 17.92 -7.16
CA SER A 43 -7.90 16.91 -6.64
C SER A 43 -8.63 15.80 -5.90
N ILE A 44 -9.96 15.81 -5.80
CA ILE A 44 -10.80 14.73 -5.25
C ILE A 44 -11.46 13.92 -6.39
N ASP A 45 -10.88 13.98 -7.59
CA ASP A 45 -10.80 12.81 -8.49
C ASP A 45 -9.65 11.85 -8.04
N SER A 46 -9.19 11.99 -6.79
CA SER A 46 -8.13 11.20 -6.13
C SER A 46 -8.63 9.99 -5.35
N ASN A 47 -9.92 9.69 -5.35
CA ASN A 47 -10.44 8.53 -4.61
C ASN A 47 -10.23 7.19 -5.33
N THR A 48 -9.82 7.20 -6.59
CA THR A 48 -9.58 5.97 -7.37
C THR A 48 -8.22 5.32 -7.07
N SER A 49 -7.25 6.05 -6.50
CA SER A 49 -5.95 5.49 -6.08
C SER A 49 -6.03 4.76 -4.74
N PHE A 50 -6.68 5.36 -3.73
CA PHE A 50 -6.74 4.76 -2.39
C PHE A 50 -7.62 3.50 -2.34
N ILE A 51 -8.76 3.52 -3.01
CA ILE A 51 -9.68 2.37 -3.07
C ILE A 51 -8.99 1.17 -3.72
N GLY A 52 -8.26 1.37 -4.82
CA GLY A 52 -7.55 0.29 -5.50
C GLY A 52 -6.45 -0.32 -4.66
N VAL A 53 -5.70 0.50 -3.91
CA VAL A 53 -4.70 0.02 -2.94
C VAL A 53 -5.37 -0.78 -1.82
N MET A 54 -6.51 -0.32 -1.28
CA MET A 54 -7.27 -1.05 -0.25
C MET A 54 -7.79 -2.40 -0.74
N ILE A 55 -8.34 -2.45 -1.96
CA ILE A 55 -8.75 -3.72 -2.57
C ILE A 55 -7.54 -4.64 -2.77
N GLY A 56 -6.40 -4.09 -3.21
CA GLY A 56 -5.13 -4.80 -3.30
C GLY A 56 -4.72 -5.45 -1.99
N PHE A 57 -4.88 -4.76 -0.85
CA PHE A 57 -4.60 -5.31 0.49
C PHE A 57 -5.55 -6.43 0.90
N ILE A 58 -6.85 -6.30 0.58
CA ILE A 58 -7.81 -7.37 0.84
C ILE A 58 -7.42 -8.63 0.06
N ILE A 59 -7.11 -8.49 -1.23
CA ILE A 59 -6.65 -9.61 -2.05
C ILE A 59 -5.31 -10.16 -1.59
N PHE A 60 -4.39 -9.31 -1.15
CA PHE A 60 -3.12 -9.73 -0.54
C PHE A 60 -3.37 -10.63 0.69
N GLY A 61 -4.26 -10.24 1.59
CA GLY A 61 -4.62 -11.04 2.76
C GLY A 61 -5.26 -12.38 2.40
N ILE A 62 -6.19 -12.39 1.44
CA ILE A 62 -6.80 -13.63 0.92
C ILE A 62 -5.72 -14.53 0.29
N SER A 63 -4.83 -13.95 -0.51
CA SER A 63 -3.75 -14.67 -1.19
C SER A 63 -2.75 -15.27 -0.21
N LEU A 64 -2.45 -14.60 0.91
CA LEU A 64 -1.62 -15.16 1.98
C LEU A 64 -2.22 -16.44 2.54
N PHE A 65 -3.53 -16.42 2.82
CA PHE A 65 -4.24 -17.57 3.36
C PHE A 65 -4.30 -18.73 2.36
N LEU A 66 -4.68 -18.45 1.10
CA LEU A 66 -4.73 -19.46 0.04
C LEU A 66 -3.35 -20.06 -0.26
N SER A 67 -2.32 -19.22 -0.34
CA SER A 67 -0.95 -19.68 -0.60
C SER A 67 -0.45 -20.57 0.53
N SER A 68 -0.76 -20.23 1.79
CA SER A 68 -0.44 -21.09 2.94
C SER A 68 -1.04 -22.48 2.78
N PHE A 69 -2.33 -22.58 2.43
CA PHE A 69 -2.98 -23.86 2.20
C PHE A 69 -2.38 -24.63 1.01
N LEU A 70 -2.09 -23.93 -0.09
CA LEU A 70 -1.56 -24.52 -1.32
C LEU A 70 -0.13 -25.07 -1.14
N TYR A 71 0.71 -24.38 -0.39
CA TYR A 71 2.12 -24.75 -0.21
C TYR A 71 2.37 -25.66 1.01
N ASN A 72 1.41 -25.80 1.93
CA ASN A 72 1.55 -26.62 3.14
C ASN A 72 1.92 -28.10 2.87
N PRO A 73 1.36 -28.78 1.84
CA PRO A 73 1.76 -30.16 1.54
C PRO A 73 3.26 -30.30 1.20
N TYR A 74 3.89 -29.27 0.63
CA TYR A 74 5.32 -29.30 0.31
C TYR A 74 6.18 -29.18 1.58
N LEU A 75 5.71 -28.42 2.56
CA LEU A 75 6.35 -28.28 3.87
C LEU A 75 6.27 -29.60 4.66
N ILE A 76 5.08 -30.20 4.77
CA ILE A 76 4.87 -31.44 5.54
C ILE A 76 5.68 -32.61 4.95
N ASN A 77 5.82 -32.66 3.63
CA ASN A 77 6.63 -33.67 2.95
C ASN A 77 8.14 -33.41 3.03
N GLY A 78 8.59 -32.35 3.72
CA GLY A 78 9.99 -31.99 3.85
C GLY A 78 10.67 -31.60 2.54
N ARG A 79 9.90 -31.23 1.51
CA ARG A 79 10.45 -30.87 0.19
C ARG A 79 11.02 -29.44 0.16
N ILE A 80 10.52 -28.58 1.03
CA ILE A 80 10.94 -27.19 1.16
C ILE A 80 11.23 -26.87 2.62
N SER A 81 12.21 -26.02 2.88
CA SER A 81 12.47 -25.50 4.21
C SER A 81 11.37 -24.52 4.65
N TYR A 82 11.24 -24.30 5.95
CA TYR A 82 10.26 -23.35 6.50
C TYR A 82 10.50 -21.91 6.00
N THR A 83 11.77 -21.49 5.87
CA THR A 83 12.15 -20.17 5.33
C THR A 83 11.68 -20.02 3.87
N ILE A 84 11.95 -21.01 3.02
CA ILE A 84 11.51 -21.01 1.61
C ILE A 84 9.98 -21.02 1.52
N TYR A 85 9.31 -21.80 2.37
CA TYR A 85 7.85 -21.84 2.45
C TYR A 85 7.25 -20.44 2.73
N LEU A 86 7.74 -19.75 3.76
CA LEU A 86 7.31 -18.38 4.06
C LEU A 86 7.62 -17.40 2.92
N GLY A 87 8.82 -17.49 2.34
CA GLY A 87 9.24 -16.66 1.22
C GLY A 87 8.30 -16.78 0.02
N ILE A 88 7.96 -18.02 -0.38
CA ILE A 88 7.05 -18.27 -1.51
C ILE A 88 5.64 -17.72 -1.23
N ILE A 89 5.11 -17.91 -0.02
CA ILE A 89 3.78 -17.39 0.35
C ILE A 89 3.74 -15.87 0.26
N ILE A 90 4.75 -15.19 0.83
CA ILE A 90 4.84 -13.73 0.81
C ILE A 90 4.98 -13.23 -0.63
N LEU A 91 5.89 -13.82 -1.42
CA LEU A 91 6.11 -13.42 -2.82
C LEU A 91 4.86 -13.59 -3.68
N THR A 92 4.17 -14.72 -3.57
CA THR A 92 2.95 -15.01 -4.34
C THR A 92 1.82 -14.06 -3.98
N SER A 93 1.71 -13.71 -2.69
CA SER A 93 0.70 -12.79 -2.20
C SER A 93 0.99 -11.35 -2.62
N LEU A 94 2.24 -10.89 -2.49
CA LEU A 94 2.70 -9.59 -2.96
C LEU A 94 2.49 -9.44 -4.47
N PHE A 95 2.81 -10.47 -5.24
CA PHE A 95 2.56 -10.50 -6.68
C PHE A 95 1.06 -10.33 -6.99
N THR A 96 0.20 -11.10 -6.34
CA THR A 96 -1.24 -11.07 -6.61
C THR A 96 -1.86 -9.74 -6.18
N GLY A 97 -1.53 -9.23 -4.99
CA GLY A 97 -2.01 -7.95 -4.50
C GLY A 97 -1.54 -6.77 -5.36
N SER A 98 -0.27 -6.78 -5.80
CA SER A 98 0.28 -5.74 -6.68
C SER A 98 -0.31 -5.79 -8.09
N LEU A 99 -0.60 -6.99 -8.61
CA LEU A 99 -1.28 -7.18 -9.88
C LEU A 99 -2.70 -6.60 -9.83
N ILE A 100 -3.48 -6.91 -8.79
CA ILE A 100 -4.84 -6.37 -8.63
C ILE A 100 -4.83 -4.85 -8.41
N THR A 101 -3.88 -4.34 -7.62
CA THR A 101 -3.73 -2.88 -7.46
C THR A 101 -3.44 -2.22 -8.81
N GLY A 102 -2.58 -2.83 -9.62
CA GLY A 102 -2.26 -2.38 -10.97
C GLY A 102 -3.43 -2.44 -11.96
N THR A 103 -4.37 -3.38 -11.78
CA THR A 103 -5.54 -3.51 -12.67
C THR A 103 -6.68 -2.57 -12.28
N ILE A 104 -7.05 -2.49 -11.00
CA ILE A 104 -8.27 -1.78 -10.58
C ILE A 104 -8.04 -0.27 -10.45
N SER A 105 -6.82 0.14 -10.08
CA SER A 105 -6.58 1.49 -9.59
C SER A 105 -6.15 2.50 -10.67
N CYS A 106 -6.00 2.08 -11.94
CA CYS A 106 -5.16 2.82 -12.88
C CYS A 106 -5.84 3.09 -14.23
N ASN A 107 -6.19 4.35 -14.48
CA ASN A 107 -6.61 4.81 -15.82
C ASN A 107 -5.39 5.13 -16.71
N ASN A 108 -4.25 5.51 -16.12
CA ASN A 108 -3.00 5.81 -16.81
C ASN A 108 -1.79 5.07 -16.21
N LEU A 109 -0.72 4.91 -17.00
CA LEU A 109 0.55 4.30 -16.54
C LEU A 109 1.19 5.06 -15.37
N LYS A 110 1.02 6.38 -15.32
CA LYS A 110 1.57 7.22 -14.26
C LYS A 110 0.89 6.93 -12.91
N ASP A 111 -0.41 6.69 -12.93
CA ASP A 111 -1.20 6.36 -11.75
C ASP A 111 -0.86 4.95 -11.26
N ALA A 112 -0.63 4.02 -12.20
CA ALA A 112 -0.16 2.68 -11.87
C ALA A 112 1.15 2.65 -11.12
N ASN A 113 2.14 3.42 -11.56
CA ASN A 113 3.41 3.46 -10.86
C ASN A 113 3.26 4.04 -9.45
N THR A 114 2.41 5.07 -9.29
CA THR A 114 2.18 5.72 -7.99
C THR A 114 1.43 4.79 -7.02
N ASN A 115 0.41 4.09 -7.50
CA ASN A 115 -0.41 3.18 -6.68
C ASN A 115 0.35 1.88 -6.34
N GLY A 116 1.10 1.33 -7.30
CA GLY A 116 1.98 0.18 -7.06
C GLY A 116 3.08 0.50 -6.05
N LEU A 117 3.70 1.67 -6.13
CA LEU A 117 4.69 2.11 -5.15
C LEU A 117 4.07 2.34 -3.76
N SER A 118 2.84 2.86 -3.70
CA SER A 118 2.11 3.02 -2.43
C SER A 118 1.80 1.65 -1.79
N PHE A 119 1.31 0.69 -2.59
CA PHE A 119 1.09 -0.69 -2.15
C PHE A 119 2.40 -1.34 -1.68
N LEU A 120 3.50 -1.13 -2.40
CA LEU A 120 4.83 -1.63 -2.04
C LEU A 120 5.25 -1.13 -0.66
N VAL A 121 5.22 0.19 -0.44
CA VAL A 121 5.68 0.78 0.82
C VAL A 121 4.85 0.25 1.99
N ILE A 122 3.52 0.23 1.85
CA ILE A 122 2.64 -0.21 2.94
C ILE A 122 2.80 -1.72 3.21
N SER A 123 2.83 -2.55 2.17
CA SER A 123 2.99 -4.00 2.32
C SER A 123 4.36 -4.36 2.93
N TYR A 124 5.41 -3.65 2.53
CA TYR A 124 6.74 -3.80 3.07
C TYR A 124 6.81 -3.42 4.56
N LEU A 125 6.17 -2.31 4.96
CA LEU A 125 6.08 -1.90 6.36
C LEU A 125 5.32 -2.93 7.21
N ILE A 126 4.26 -3.54 6.67
CA ILE A 126 3.51 -4.60 7.36
C ILE A 126 4.38 -5.85 7.55
N VAL A 127 5.11 -6.28 6.51
CA VAL A 127 5.98 -7.45 6.57
C VAL A 127 7.15 -7.22 7.53
N LEU A 128 7.82 -6.07 7.45
CA LEU A 128 8.89 -5.74 8.39
C LEU A 128 8.37 -5.58 9.83
N GLY A 129 7.19 -4.97 10.00
CA GLY A 129 6.56 -4.79 11.30
C GLY A 129 6.21 -6.13 11.96
N SER A 130 5.67 -7.09 11.21
CA SER A 130 5.35 -8.42 11.73
C SER A 130 6.58 -9.25 12.05
N LEU A 131 7.65 -9.12 11.25
CA LEU A 131 8.97 -9.69 11.55
C LEU A 131 9.56 -9.08 12.83
N ALA A 132 9.61 -7.76 12.93
CA ALA A 132 10.14 -7.07 14.10
C ALA A 132 9.36 -7.45 15.38
N LEU A 133 8.04 -7.58 15.29
CA LEU A 133 7.21 -8.02 16.41
C LEU A 133 7.52 -9.46 16.82
N SER A 134 7.76 -10.35 15.86
CA SER A 134 8.13 -11.75 16.11
C SER A 134 9.49 -11.89 16.79
N TYR A 135 10.47 -11.05 16.42
CA TYR A 135 11.76 -10.99 17.13
C TYR A 135 11.62 -10.35 18.52
N ALA A 136 10.81 -9.30 18.66
CA ALA A 136 10.56 -8.66 19.95
C ALA A 136 9.92 -9.62 20.96
N SER A 137 8.94 -10.44 20.54
CA SER A 137 8.29 -11.43 21.40
C SER A 137 9.24 -12.52 21.91
N ASN A 138 10.28 -12.86 21.16
CA ASN A 138 11.29 -13.84 21.59
C ASN A 138 12.36 -13.23 22.51
N SER A 139 12.45 -11.90 22.57
CA SER A 139 13.41 -11.17 23.41
C SER A 139 12.84 -10.69 24.75
N LEU A 140 11.54 -10.85 24.97
CA LEU A 140 10.93 -10.61 26.27
C LEU A 140 11.41 -11.69 27.26
N PRO A 141 12.20 -11.33 28.29
CA PRO A 141 12.63 -12.31 29.27
C PRO A 141 11.41 -12.86 30.00
N SER A 142 11.28 -14.19 30.01
CA SER A 142 10.27 -14.94 30.76
C SER A 142 10.32 -14.71 32.28
N ASN A 143 11.23 -13.86 32.78
CA ASN A 143 11.43 -13.58 34.19
C ASN A 143 10.42 -12.59 34.81
N ILE A 144 9.50 -12.00 34.04
CA ILE A 144 8.51 -11.05 34.59
C ILE A 144 7.27 -11.76 35.16
N ILE A 145 7.10 -13.07 34.94
CA ILE A 145 5.98 -13.86 35.50
C ILE A 145 6.51 -14.94 36.48
N SER A 146 7.40 -14.56 37.39
CA SER A 146 7.91 -15.49 38.42
C SER A 146 7.78 -15.01 39.87
N ASP A 147 7.05 -13.92 40.12
CA ASP A 147 6.62 -13.55 41.48
C ASP A 147 5.09 -13.53 41.53
N SER A 148 4.48 -14.62 42.05
CA SER A 148 3.17 -14.67 42.76
C SER A 148 2.13 -15.77 42.40
N VAL A 149 2.49 -16.91 41.78
CA VAL A 149 1.59 -18.10 41.82
C VAL A 149 2.40 -19.39 41.97
N GLY A 150 2.06 -20.17 43.00
CA GLY A 150 2.84 -21.32 43.48
C GLY A 150 2.93 -22.53 42.54
N SER A 151 4.09 -23.16 42.63
CA SER A 151 4.46 -24.58 42.47
C SER A 151 3.75 -25.48 41.45
N VAL A 152 4.61 -26.25 40.76
CA VAL A 152 4.38 -27.52 40.04
C VAL A 152 4.09 -27.39 38.54
N ILE A 153 5.11 -27.00 37.76
CA ILE A 153 5.39 -27.63 36.46
C ILE A 153 6.91 -27.72 36.29
N ASN A 154 7.47 -28.93 36.26
CA ASN A 154 8.81 -29.19 35.76
C ASN A 154 8.83 -28.89 34.26
N THR A 155 9.16 -27.67 33.86
CA THR A 155 9.57 -27.35 32.49
C THR A 155 11.07 -27.53 32.41
N THR A 156 11.50 -28.59 31.73
CA THR A 156 12.86 -28.72 31.22
C THR A 156 13.14 -27.54 30.30
N THR A 157 13.85 -26.54 30.81
CA THR A 157 14.42 -25.45 30.04
C THR A 157 15.50 -26.01 29.13
N LEU A 158 15.09 -26.47 27.94
CA LEU A 158 16.00 -26.72 26.84
C LEU A 158 16.54 -25.36 26.40
N SER A 159 17.65 -24.93 27.01
CA SER A 159 18.46 -23.82 26.51
C SER A 159 19.01 -24.21 25.15
N SER A 160 18.31 -23.83 24.09
CA SER A 160 18.88 -23.82 22.75
C SER A 160 19.86 -22.65 22.66
N ASN A 161 21.14 -22.94 22.87
CA ASN A 161 22.25 -22.17 22.33
C ASN A 161 22.13 -22.17 20.80
N SER A 162 21.36 -21.24 20.23
CA SER A 162 21.14 -21.13 18.77
C SER A 162 21.55 -19.75 18.23
N THR A 163 22.58 -19.13 18.79
CA THR A 163 23.07 -17.81 18.32
C THR A 163 23.81 -17.88 16.97
N ALA A 164 24.25 -19.06 16.53
CA ALA A 164 25.03 -19.22 15.30
C ALA A 164 24.21 -19.50 14.02
N ASN A 165 22.98 -20.03 14.13
CA ASN A 165 22.11 -20.26 12.95
C ASN A 165 21.38 -18.97 12.49
N ASN A 166 21.28 -17.98 13.36
CA ASN A 166 20.45 -16.79 13.10
C ASN A 166 20.99 -15.90 11.96
N THR A 167 22.30 -15.89 11.69
CA THR A 167 22.88 -15.00 10.66
C THR A 167 22.59 -15.47 9.23
N ILE A 168 22.57 -16.77 8.98
CA ILE A 168 22.27 -17.32 7.64
C ILE A 168 20.79 -17.12 7.32
N ASP A 169 19.90 -17.35 8.28
CA ASP A 169 18.46 -17.13 8.14
C ASP A 169 18.13 -15.65 7.89
N SER A 170 18.90 -14.73 8.48
CA SER A 170 18.74 -13.29 8.28
C SER A 170 19.09 -12.86 6.86
N ILE A 171 20.15 -13.42 6.26
CA ILE A 171 20.59 -13.08 4.90
C ILE A 171 19.58 -13.59 3.87
N GLU A 172 19.11 -14.82 4.01
CA GLU A 172 18.07 -15.37 3.12
C GLU A 172 16.81 -14.51 3.15
N LEU A 173 16.37 -14.08 4.34
CA LEU A 173 15.22 -13.19 4.50
C LEU A 173 15.41 -11.85 3.78
N ILE A 174 16.59 -11.23 3.89
CA ILE A 174 16.90 -9.98 3.18
C ILE A 174 16.85 -10.18 1.66
N VAL A 175 17.38 -11.31 1.17
CA VAL A 175 17.31 -11.65 -0.26
C VAL A 175 15.86 -11.81 -0.71
N PHE A 176 15.02 -12.50 0.06
CA PHE A 176 13.59 -12.63 -0.24
C PHE A 176 12.86 -11.27 -0.26
N LEU A 177 13.21 -10.36 0.65
CA LEU A 177 12.67 -9.00 0.67
C LEU A 177 13.06 -8.21 -0.60
N LEU A 178 14.32 -8.30 -1.02
CA LEU A 178 14.79 -7.65 -2.25
C LEU A 178 14.12 -8.23 -3.50
N ILE A 179 13.95 -9.55 -3.58
CA ILE A 179 13.20 -10.20 -4.65
C ILE A 179 11.73 -9.74 -4.62
N GLY A 180 11.15 -9.57 -3.43
CA GLY A 180 9.80 -9.05 -3.25
C GLY A 180 9.58 -7.69 -3.89
N LEU A 181 10.55 -6.77 -3.82
CA LEU A 181 10.49 -5.46 -4.48
C LEU A 181 10.35 -5.60 -6.00
N VAL A 182 11.15 -6.48 -6.59
CA VAL A 182 11.12 -6.74 -8.04
C VAL A 182 9.78 -7.36 -8.44
N VAL A 183 9.29 -8.33 -7.65
CA VAL A 183 8.01 -9.01 -7.91
C VAL A 183 6.84 -8.06 -7.86
N ILE A 184 6.81 -7.11 -6.92
CA ILE A 184 5.76 -6.08 -6.85
C ILE A 184 5.78 -5.19 -8.08
N PHE A 185 6.96 -4.75 -8.51
CA PHE A 185 7.09 -3.90 -9.70
C PHE A 185 6.60 -4.62 -10.96
N ILE A 186 6.97 -5.89 -11.12
CA ILE A 186 6.50 -6.74 -12.23
C ILE A 186 4.99 -6.95 -12.14
N GLY A 187 4.45 -7.25 -10.96
CA GLY A 187 3.01 -7.48 -10.75
C GLY A 187 2.18 -6.26 -11.12
N THR A 188 2.54 -5.08 -10.61
CA THR A 188 1.85 -3.82 -10.96
C THR A 188 1.93 -3.55 -12.47
N TYR A 189 3.12 -3.70 -13.07
CA TYR A 189 3.31 -3.45 -14.50
C TYR A 189 2.45 -4.38 -15.37
N LEU A 190 2.43 -5.68 -15.05
CA LEU A 190 1.58 -6.67 -15.72
C LEU A 190 0.09 -6.33 -15.55
N GLY A 191 -0.33 -5.93 -14.34
CA GLY A 191 -1.70 -5.50 -14.10
C GLY A 191 -2.13 -4.35 -15.00
N THR A 192 -1.27 -3.34 -15.19
CA THR A 192 -1.59 -2.22 -16.08
C THR A 192 -1.66 -2.61 -17.56
N ILE A 193 -0.80 -3.53 -18.00
CA ILE A 193 -0.87 -4.07 -19.37
C ILE A 193 -2.19 -4.82 -19.57
N LEU A 194 -2.59 -5.63 -18.61
CA LEU A 194 -3.81 -6.45 -18.67
C LEU A 194 -5.06 -5.58 -18.91
N VAL A 195 -5.18 -4.46 -18.18
CA VAL A 195 -6.30 -3.51 -18.36
C VAL A 195 -6.33 -2.94 -19.78
N ARG A 196 -5.16 -2.55 -20.31
CA ARG A 196 -5.06 -1.99 -21.66
C ARG A 196 -5.41 -2.99 -22.75
N LEU A 197 -5.12 -4.27 -22.52
CA LEU A 197 -5.52 -5.34 -23.43
C LEU A 197 -7.03 -5.58 -23.39
N ILE A 198 -7.66 -5.46 -22.22
CA ILE A 198 -9.12 -5.64 -22.06
C ILE A 198 -9.91 -4.47 -22.68
N GLN A 199 -9.34 -3.26 -22.70
CA GLN A 199 -10.00 -2.06 -23.24
C GLN A 199 -9.88 -1.89 -24.76
N ARG A 200 -9.11 -2.74 -25.45
CA ARG A 200 -8.96 -2.72 -26.92
C ARG A 200 -9.88 -3.74 -27.57
#